data_AF-A0A938KVN2-F1
#
_entry.id   AF-A0A938KVN2-F1
#
_cell.length_a   1.000
_cell.length_b   1.000
_cell.length_c   1.000
_cell.angle_alpha   90.00
_cell.angle_beta   90.00
_cell.angle_gamma   90.00
#
_symmetry.space_group_name_H-M   'P 1'
#
loop_
_entity.id
_entity.type
_entity.pdbx_description
1 polymer ?
#
loop_
_entity_poly.entity_id
_entity_poly.type
_entity_poly.pdbx_seq_one_letter_code
_entity_poly.pdbx_strand_id
1 'polypeptide(L)'
;MPVLVATPTLGDLLKYELNAGYCRETVILKGGASYPLGAVLGKITATAKYRLSPAAAVVGDEGAETAVAVLTQAVDAGAGDAIGVAVARGPVILSEAALAFDASVDQAAEKDAKKAQLSQAGLVVRAAA
;
A
#
# COMPACT_ATOMS: atom_id res chain seq x y z
N MET A 1 0.29 8.35 -33.59
CA MET A 1 -0.69 9.10 -32.78
C MET A 1 -0.17 9.14 -31.36
N PRO A 2 -0.07 10.29 -30.69
CA PRO A 2 0.29 10.32 -29.27
C PRO A 2 -0.85 9.68 -28.47
N VAL A 3 -0.52 8.70 -27.64
CA VAL A 3 -1.46 8.11 -26.67
C VAL A 3 -1.42 8.97 -25.41
N LEU A 4 -2.59 9.47 -24.98
CA LEU A 4 -2.73 10.15 -23.72
C LEU A 4 -3.04 9.10 -22.64
N VAL A 5 -2.17 9.00 -21.63
CA VAL A 5 -2.37 8.11 -20.48
C VAL A 5 -2.87 8.94 -19.31
N ALA A 6 -4.07 8.64 -18.81
CA ALA A 6 -4.61 9.27 -17.62
C ALA A 6 -3.90 8.71 -16.36
N THR A 7 -3.60 9.58 -15.41
CA THR A 7 -3.03 9.18 -14.12
C THR A 7 -4.09 8.45 -13.30
N PRO A 8 -3.76 7.35 -12.61
CA PRO A 8 -4.71 6.63 -11.78
C PRO A 8 -5.26 7.52 -10.66
N THR A 9 -6.54 7.36 -10.39
CA THR A 9 -7.30 8.10 -9.39
C THR A 9 -7.66 7.21 -8.20
N LEU A 10 -8.15 7.81 -7.12
CA LEU A 10 -8.58 7.04 -5.95
C LEU A 10 -9.74 6.07 -6.29
N GLY A 11 -10.61 6.40 -7.25
CA GLY A 11 -11.72 5.52 -7.65
C GLY A 11 -11.27 4.25 -8.38
N ASP A 12 -10.08 4.27 -8.97
CA ASP A 12 -9.48 3.07 -9.59
C ASP A 12 -9.04 2.06 -8.54
N LEU A 13 -8.64 2.56 -7.35
CA LEU A 13 -8.17 1.77 -6.22
C LEU A 13 -9.28 1.40 -5.23
N LEU A 14 -9.96 2.40 -4.67
CA LEU A 14 -10.86 2.25 -3.53
C LEU A 14 -12.29 2.02 -4.02
N LYS A 15 -12.77 0.78 -3.90
CA LYS A 15 -14.12 0.38 -4.35
C LYS A 15 -15.16 0.54 -3.25
N TYR A 16 -14.75 0.38 -2.00
CA TYR A 16 -15.60 0.57 -0.83
C TYR A 16 -14.75 0.87 0.39
N GLU A 17 -15.19 1.79 1.23
CA GLU A 17 -14.72 1.91 2.61
C GLU A 17 -15.93 2.20 3.50
N LEU A 18 -15.97 1.63 4.71
CA LEU A 18 -17.06 1.90 5.64
C LEU A 18 -17.13 3.38 6.03
N ASN A 19 -15.99 3.94 6.42
CA ASN A 19 -15.88 5.34 6.79
C ASN A 19 -14.42 5.81 6.70
N ALA A 20 -14.18 6.90 5.97
CA ALA A 20 -12.82 7.42 5.79
C ALA A 20 -12.12 7.80 7.12
N GLY A 21 -12.86 8.33 8.10
CA GLY A 21 -12.31 8.71 9.41
C GLY A 21 -11.95 7.54 10.32
N TYR A 22 -12.47 6.34 10.05
CA TYR A 22 -12.14 5.12 10.78
C TYR A 22 -11.09 4.27 10.05
N CYS A 23 -11.25 4.13 8.73
CA CYS A 23 -10.45 3.25 7.89
C CYS A 23 -9.08 3.82 7.55
N ARG A 24 -8.96 5.15 7.48
CA ARG A 24 -7.73 5.84 7.07
C ARG A 24 -6.92 6.31 8.27
N GLU A 25 -5.61 6.26 8.12
CA GLU A 25 -4.64 6.68 9.12
C GLU A 25 -3.54 7.52 8.46
N THR A 26 -3.08 8.54 9.19
CA THR A 26 -1.90 9.30 8.81
C THR A 26 -0.67 8.50 9.20
N VAL A 27 0.16 8.19 8.21
CA VAL A 27 1.36 7.36 8.38
C VAL A 27 2.61 8.14 7.98
N ILE A 28 3.74 7.78 8.59
CA ILE A 28 5.05 8.30 8.21
C ILE A 28 5.70 7.27 7.28
N LEU A 29 5.97 7.67 6.04
CA LEU A 29 6.68 6.88 5.04
C LEU A 29 8.18 7.04 5.23
N LYS A 30 8.91 5.93 5.20
CA LYS A 30 10.38 5.93 5.23
C LYS A 30 10.91 6.63 3.99
N GLY A 31 11.82 7.57 4.20
CA GLY A 31 12.48 8.29 3.11
C GLY A 31 13.35 7.41 2.21
N GLY A 32 13.65 7.93 1.01
CA GLY A 32 14.50 7.30 0.01
C GLY A 32 13.75 6.64 -1.16
N ALA A 33 12.42 6.77 -1.22
CA ALA A 33 11.60 6.24 -2.30
C ALA A 33 10.35 7.10 -2.56
N SER A 34 9.83 7.04 -3.79
CA SER A 34 8.52 7.57 -4.13
C SER A 34 7.48 6.45 -4.07
N TYR A 35 6.33 6.74 -3.45
CA TYR A 35 5.25 5.78 -3.24
C TYR A 35 4.08 6.12 -4.16
N PRO A 36 3.71 5.22 -5.10
CA PRO A 36 2.54 5.45 -5.95
C PRO A 36 1.24 5.27 -5.16
N LEU A 37 0.14 5.76 -5.74
CA LEU A 37 -1.20 5.43 -5.27
C LEU A 37 -1.38 3.90 -5.30
N GLY A 38 -1.98 3.33 -4.25
CA GLY A 38 -2.17 1.89 -4.13
C GLY A 38 -0.93 1.13 -3.66
N ALA A 39 0.13 1.83 -3.23
CA ALA A 39 1.30 1.20 -2.63
C ALA A 39 0.91 0.33 -1.43
N VAL A 40 1.31 -0.95 -1.48
CA VAL A 40 1.12 -1.92 -0.40
C VAL A 40 2.24 -1.74 0.62
N LEU A 41 1.85 -1.31 1.83
CA LEU A 41 2.76 -0.88 2.87
C LEU A 41 2.87 -1.90 3.99
N GLY A 42 4.08 -2.09 4.48
CA GLY A 42 4.37 -2.73 5.76
C GLY A 42 4.92 -1.73 6.76
N LYS A 43 4.77 -2.06 8.06
CA LYS A 43 5.23 -1.21 9.16
C LYS A 43 6.54 -1.75 9.73
N ILE A 44 7.56 -0.90 9.77
CA ILE A 44 8.83 -1.19 10.40
C ILE A 44 8.64 -1.19 11.92
N THR A 45 8.97 -2.29 12.57
CA THR A 45 8.73 -2.46 14.02
C THR A 45 9.55 -1.48 14.85
N ALA A 46 10.81 -1.25 14.46
CA ALA A 46 11.74 -0.41 15.21
C ALA A 46 11.38 1.08 15.19
N THR A 47 10.86 1.58 14.06
CA THR A 47 10.63 3.03 13.85
C THR A 47 9.17 3.42 13.73
N ALA A 48 8.26 2.44 13.62
CA ALA A 48 6.85 2.62 13.29
C ALA A 48 6.58 3.32 11.95
N LYS A 49 7.61 3.52 11.12
CA LYS A 49 7.49 4.05 9.76
C LYS A 49 7.01 2.98 8.79
N TYR A 50 6.46 3.41 7.67
CA TYR A 50 5.92 2.55 6.64
C TYR A 50 6.82 2.58 5.40
N ARG A 51 6.96 1.44 4.75
CA ARG A 51 7.61 1.31 3.44
C ARG A 51 6.84 0.31 2.58
N LEU A 52 7.19 0.23 1.29
CA LEU A 52 6.68 -0.85 0.44
C LEU A 52 7.03 -2.18 1.08
N SER A 53 6.05 -3.08 1.12
CA SER A 53 6.18 -4.35 1.84
C SER A 53 6.97 -5.37 1.01
N PRO A 54 8.25 -5.64 1.33
CA PRO A 54 9.07 -6.58 0.56
C PRO A 54 8.60 -8.02 0.73
N ALA A 55 8.96 -8.91 -0.20
CA ALA A 55 8.62 -10.34 -0.11
C ALA A 55 9.23 -11.04 1.12
N ALA A 56 10.40 -10.57 1.57
CA ALA A 56 11.10 -11.07 2.76
C ALA A 56 11.59 -9.90 3.64
N ALA A 57 11.92 -10.20 4.89
CA ALA A 57 12.47 -9.22 5.83
C ALA A 57 13.76 -8.60 5.28
N VAL A 58 13.89 -7.28 5.41
CA VAL A 58 15.09 -6.53 5.05
C VAL A 58 15.76 -6.07 6.33
N VAL A 59 17.08 -6.28 6.41
CA VAL A 59 17.87 -5.91 7.61
C VAL A 59 17.70 -4.42 7.91
N GLY A 60 17.29 -4.11 9.14
CA GLY A 60 17.01 -2.74 9.61
C GLY A 60 15.59 -2.23 9.33
N ASP A 61 14.75 -3.02 8.65
CA ASP A 61 13.35 -2.72 8.33
C ASP A 61 12.40 -3.85 8.76
N GLU A 62 12.77 -4.63 9.78
CA GLU A 62 12.03 -5.81 10.21
C GLU A 62 10.57 -5.49 10.58
N GLY A 63 9.65 -6.33 10.11
CA GLY A 63 8.19 -6.16 10.21
C GLY A 63 7.56 -5.57 8.96
N ALA A 64 8.34 -4.88 8.10
CA ALA A 64 7.81 -4.32 6.86
C ALA A 64 7.40 -5.39 5.84
N GLU A 65 7.90 -6.63 5.95
CA GLU A 65 7.51 -7.76 5.11
C GLU A 65 6.05 -8.21 5.31
N THR A 66 5.37 -7.71 6.34
CA THR A 66 3.92 -7.93 6.50
C THR A 66 3.15 -6.73 5.99
N ALA A 67 2.30 -6.93 4.97
CA ALA A 67 1.43 -5.88 4.45
C ALA A 67 0.29 -5.59 5.43
N VAL A 68 0.19 -4.33 5.86
CA VAL A 68 -0.80 -3.89 6.86
C VAL A 68 -1.60 -2.67 6.41
N ALA A 69 -1.18 -1.98 5.35
CA ALA A 69 -1.84 -0.76 4.88
C ALA A 69 -1.69 -0.56 3.38
N VAL A 70 -2.55 0.26 2.79
CA VAL A 70 -2.48 0.67 1.37
C VAL A 70 -2.59 2.19 1.24
N LEU A 71 -1.68 2.80 0.49
CA LEU A 71 -1.60 4.25 0.34
C LEU A 71 -2.72 4.79 -0.57
N THR A 72 -3.44 5.84 -0.15
CA THR A 72 -4.58 6.39 -0.91
C THR A 72 -4.18 7.45 -1.94
N GLN A 73 -2.94 7.93 -1.90
CA GLN A 73 -2.45 9.01 -2.77
C GLN A 73 -0.96 8.81 -3.03
N ALA A 74 -0.47 9.25 -4.19
CA ALA A 74 0.97 9.21 -4.43
C ALA A 74 1.70 10.19 -3.50
N VAL A 75 2.80 9.75 -2.91
CA VAL A 75 3.65 10.56 -2.02
C VAL A 75 5.10 10.34 -2.40
N ASP A 76 5.81 11.42 -2.66
CA ASP A 76 7.26 11.37 -2.88
C ASP A 76 8.00 11.54 -1.54
N ALA A 77 8.73 10.50 -1.12
CA ALA A 77 9.60 10.53 0.07
C ALA A 77 11.09 10.49 -0.34
N GLY A 78 11.44 10.92 -1.57
CA GLY A 78 12.81 10.87 -2.07
C GLY A 78 13.82 11.68 -1.23
N ALA A 79 13.38 12.81 -0.66
CA ALA A 79 14.24 13.72 0.11
C ALA A 79 14.28 13.43 1.63
N GLY A 80 13.49 12.47 2.12
CA GLY A 80 13.37 12.19 3.55
C GLY A 80 12.02 11.58 3.88
N ASP A 81 11.77 11.36 5.18
CA ASP A 81 10.47 10.84 5.60
C ASP A 81 9.33 11.77 5.18
N ALA A 82 8.23 11.18 4.71
CA ALA A 82 7.08 11.93 4.23
C ALA A 82 5.80 11.46 4.89
N ILE A 83 4.82 12.35 5.03
CA ILE A 83 3.51 12.01 5.60
C ILE A 83 2.59 11.56 4.46
N GLY A 84 1.96 10.40 4.65
CA GLY A 84 0.96 9.85 3.76
C GLY A 84 -0.36 9.57 4.47
N VAL A 85 -1.41 9.37 3.69
CA VAL A 85 -2.68 8.83 4.18
C VAL A 85 -2.83 7.43 3.59
N ALA A 86 -2.98 6.46 4.46
CA ALA A 86 -3.15 5.07 4.07
C ALA A 86 -4.44 4.52 4.67
N VAL A 87 -5.08 3.60 3.97
CA VAL A 87 -6.07 2.73 4.58
C VAL A 87 -5.31 1.69 5.39
N ALA A 88 -5.60 1.60 6.68
CA ALA A 88 -4.98 0.64 7.59
C ALA A 88 -6.02 -0.23 8.32
N ARG A 89 -7.31 0.09 8.20
CA ARG A 89 -8.40 -0.58 8.93
C ARG A 89 -9.62 -0.81 8.04
N GLY A 90 -10.18 -2.00 8.12
CA GLY A 90 -11.39 -2.39 7.41
C GLY A 90 -12.71 -2.13 8.15
N PRO A 91 -13.85 -2.42 7.49
CA PRO A 91 -13.92 -3.10 6.19
C PRO A 91 -13.73 -2.15 5.00
N VAL A 92 -12.79 -2.49 4.12
CA VAL A 92 -12.45 -1.77 2.88
C VAL A 92 -12.32 -2.78 1.74
N ILE A 93 -12.76 -2.40 0.54
CA ILE A 93 -12.56 -3.17 -0.70
C ILE A 93 -11.65 -2.38 -1.64
N LEU A 94 -10.58 -3.03 -2.08
CA LEU A 94 -9.59 -2.49 -3.01
C LEU A 94 -9.59 -3.24 -4.33
N SER A 95 -9.30 -2.53 -5.42
CA SER A 95 -9.07 -3.10 -6.74
C SER A 95 -7.67 -3.71 -6.82
N GLU A 96 -7.58 -4.97 -7.25
CA GLU A 96 -6.31 -5.66 -7.47
C GLU A 96 -5.44 -4.96 -8.52
N ALA A 97 -6.06 -4.44 -9.59
CA ALA A 97 -5.34 -3.81 -10.71
C ALA A 97 -4.64 -2.50 -10.32
N ALA A 98 -5.07 -1.86 -9.22
CA ALA A 98 -4.52 -0.61 -8.75
C ALA A 98 -3.50 -0.78 -7.60
N LEU A 99 -3.20 -2.01 -7.18
CA LEU A 99 -2.19 -2.27 -6.16
C LEU A 99 -0.78 -2.18 -6.73
N ALA A 100 0.07 -1.43 -6.04
CA ALA A 100 1.49 -1.33 -6.32
C ALA A 100 2.30 -2.06 -5.25
N PHE A 101 3.05 -3.08 -5.65
CA PHE A 101 3.85 -3.89 -4.75
C PHE A 101 5.32 -3.45 -4.75
N ASP A 102 6.07 -3.86 -3.72
CA ASP A 102 7.52 -3.78 -3.72
C ASP A 102 8.10 -4.56 -4.91
N ALA A 103 9.24 -4.13 -5.45
CA ALA A 103 9.87 -4.79 -6.59
C ALA A 103 10.25 -6.26 -6.32
N SER A 104 10.44 -6.63 -5.04
CA SER A 104 10.68 -8.02 -4.64
C SER A 104 9.45 -8.92 -4.67
N VAL A 105 8.24 -8.37 -4.79
CA VAL A 105 6.97 -9.11 -4.84
C VAL A 105 6.53 -9.25 -6.30
N ASP A 106 7.23 -10.13 -7.04
CA ASP A 106 7.01 -10.32 -8.47
C ASP A 106 6.21 -11.60 -8.79
N GLN A 107 6.22 -12.58 -7.89
CA GLN A 107 5.51 -13.84 -8.08
C GLN A 107 4.04 -13.78 -7.65
N ALA A 108 3.20 -14.56 -8.34
CA ALA A 108 1.77 -14.66 -8.03
C ALA A 108 1.53 -15.10 -6.57
N ALA A 109 2.28 -16.09 -6.09
CA ALA A 109 2.18 -16.59 -4.72
C ALA A 109 2.51 -15.52 -3.66
N GLU A 110 3.47 -14.64 -3.95
CA GLU A 110 3.85 -13.55 -3.05
C GLU A 110 2.77 -12.47 -3.02
N LYS A 111 2.23 -12.11 -4.19
CA LYS A 111 1.10 -11.18 -4.29
C LYS A 111 -0.12 -11.71 -3.54
N ASP A 112 -0.43 -13.00 -3.66
CA ASP A 112 -1.54 -13.62 -2.94
C ASP A 112 -1.29 -13.65 -1.43
N ALA A 113 -0.05 -13.87 -0.99
CA ALA A 113 0.32 -13.74 0.42
C ALA A 113 0.10 -12.30 0.93
N LYS A 114 0.48 -11.27 0.17
CA LYS A 114 0.21 -9.87 0.53
C LYS A 114 -1.28 -9.56 0.62
N LYS A 115 -2.09 -10.04 -0.33
CA LYS A 115 -3.55 -9.89 -0.30
C LYS A 115 -4.15 -10.56 0.94
N ALA A 116 -3.66 -11.75 1.32
CA ALA A 116 -4.10 -12.43 2.52
C ALA A 116 -3.75 -11.64 3.81
N GLN A 117 -2.55 -11.07 3.88
CA GLN A 117 -2.14 -10.20 4.99
C GLN A 117 -3.02 -8.94 5.08
N LEU A 118 -3.28 -8.26 3.96
CA LEU A 118 -4.19 -7.11 3.91
C LEU A 118 -5.61 -7.48 4.38
N SER A 119 -6.09 -8.68 4.02
CA SER A 119 -7.41 -9.15 4.47
C SER A 119 -7.48 -9.35 5.99
N GLN A 120 -6.36 -9.64 6.67
CA GLN A 120 -6.34 -9.74 8.14
C GLN A 120 -6.56 -8.38 8.80
N ALA A 121 -6.15 -7.27 8.15
CA ALA A 121 -6.43 -5.91 8.57
C ALA A 121 -7.85 -5.42 8.13
N GLY A 122 -8.62 -6.27 7.46
CA GLY A 122 -9.94 -5.95 6.92
C GLY A 122 -9.92 -5.20 5.58
N LEU A 123 -8.77 -5.18 4.89
CA LEU A 123 -8.62 -4.64 3.54
C LEU A 123 -8.73 -5.79 2.53
N VAL A 124 -9.92 -5.97 1.97
CA VAL A 124 -10.23 -7.05 1.05
C VAL A 124 -9.89 -6.62 -0.39
N VAL A 125 -9.02 -7.37 -1.05
CA VAL A 125 -8.67 -7.14 -2.45
C VAL A 125 -9.62 -7.93 -3.35
N ARG A 126 -10.13 -7.30 -4.42
CA ARG A 126 -10.95 -7.96 -5.43
C ARG A 126 -10.43 -7.66 -6.83
N ALA A 127 -10.55 -8.66 -7.71
CA ALA A 127 -10.21 -8.53 -9.12
C ALA A 127 -11.26 -7.74 -9.94
N ALA A 128 -12.39 -7.35 -9.34
CA ALA A 128 -13.48 -6.71 -10.06
C ALA A 128 -13.17 -5.24 -10.42
N ALA A 129 -13.36 -4.93 -11.71
CA ALA A 129 -13.19 -3.63 -12.36
C ALA A 129 -14.02 -2.50 -11.71
#